data_AF-A0A1X1TGA6-F1
#
_entry.id   AF-A0A1X1TGA6-F1
#
_cell.length_a   1.000
_cell.length_b   1.000
_cell.length_c   1.000
_cell.angle_alpha   90.00
_cell.angle_beta   90.00
_cell.angle_gamma   90.00
#
_symmetry.space_group_name_H-M   'P 1'
#
loop_
_entity.id
_entity.type
_entity.pdbx_description
1 polymer ?
#
loop_
_entity_poly.entity_id
_entity_poly.type
_entity_poly.pdbx_seq_one_letter_code
_entity_poly.pdbx_strand_id
1 'polypeptide(L)'
;MDLLWSRNDPATVRSVHEELSATRQIAYTTAMSTMDNLFRKGWLQREKVGLAYHYRPTLSREEHSANLMRTVFRSGGDSALILNFFFDQIDDNESAELRKVIDRLASGESS
;
A
#
# COMPACT_ATOMS: atom_id res chain seq x y z
N MET A 1 4.75 -6.60 -0.56
CA MET A 1 4.13 -5.67 0.40
C MET A 1 2.93 -6.31 1.07
N ASP A 2 2.07 -7.03 0.35
CA ASP A 2 0.86 -7.68 0.91
C ASP A 2 1.13 -8.43 2.21
N LEU A 3 2.19 -9.25 2.24
CA LEU A 3 2.57 -9.97 3.46
C LEU A 3 2.91 -9.06 4.65
N LEU A 4 3.55 -7.92 4.40
CA LEU A 4 3.91 -6.98 5.45
C LEU A 4 2.72 -6.14 5.88
N TRP A 5 1.76 -5.87 4.98
CA TRP A 5 0.50 -5.19 5.30
C TRP A 5 -0.48 -6.08 6.07
N SER A 6 -0.43 -7.40 5.87
CA SER A 6 -1.29 -8.34 6.61
C SER A 6 -0.80 -8.66 8.02
N ARG A 7 0.35 -8.13 8.44
CA ARG A 7 0.95 -8.39 9.76
C ARG A 7 0.71 -7.21 10.69
N ASN A 8 0.38 -7.53 11.94
CA ASN A 8 0.33 -6.55 13.03
C ASN A 8 1.72 -6.27 13.60
N ASP A 9 2.62 -7.27 13.57
CA ASP A 9 3.95 -7.18 14.17
C ASP A 9 5.07 -6.97 13.12
N PRO A 10 6.15 -6.25 13.48
CA PRO A 10 7.33 -6.09 12.62
C PRO A 10 7.93 -7.44 12.19
N ALA A 11 8.33 -7.54 10.93
CA ALA A 11 8.85 -8.77 10.34
C ALA A 11 10.36 -8.71 10.14
N THR A 12 11.04 -9.84 10.31
CA THR A 12 12.46 -9.97 9.92
C THR A 12 12.56 -10.51 8.49
N VAL A 13 13.74 -10.38 7.88
CA VAL A 13 14.01 -11.01 6.58
C VAL A 13 13.76 -12.52 6.64
N ARG A 14 14.15 -13.16 7.76
CA ARG A 14 13.92 -14.59 7.99
C ARG A 14 12.42 -14.91 7.99
N SER A 15 11.62 -14.22 8.79
CA SER A 15 10.18 -14.53 8.88
C SER A 15 9.46 -14.29 7.55
N VAL A 16 9.84 -13.25 6.80
CA VAL A 16 9.30 -12.99 5.45
C VAL A 16 9.72 -14.07 4.46
N HIS A 17 10.99 -14.50 4.50
CA HIS A 17 11.50 -15.55 3.64
C HIS A 17 10.82 -16.89 3.90
N GLU A 18 10.66 -17.29 5.17
CA GLU A 18 9.98 -18.52 5.57
C GLU A 18 8.56 -18.59 5.02
N GLU A 19 7.79 -17.50 5.19
CA GLU A 19 6.39 -17.45 4.75
C GLU A 19 6.24 -17.37 3.23
N LEU A 20 7.09 -16.62 2.54
CA LEU A 20 7.11 -16.61 1.07
C LEU A 20 7.54 -17.95 0.48
N SER A 21 8.47 -18.66 1.14
CA SER A 21 8.96 -19.96 0.69
C SER A 21 7.90 -21.05 0.78
N ALA A 22 6.85 -20.86 1.58
CA ALA A 22 5.74 -21.79 1.68
C ALA A 22 4.83 -21.79 0.43
N THR A 23 4.83 -20.71 -0.35
CA THR A 23 3.95 -20.55 -1.52
C THR A 23 4.70 -20.48 -2.84
N ARG A 24 6.01 -20.19 -2.83
CA ARG A 24 6.83 -20.07 -4.03
C ARG A 24 8.32 -20.29 -3.74
N GLN A 25 9.08 -20.65 -4.77
CA GLN A 25 10.53 -20.77 -4.64
C GLN A 25 11.19 -19.38 -4.66
N ILE A 26 11.83 -19.00 -3.54
CA ILE A 26 12.54 -17.72 -3.40
C ILE A 26 13.81 -17.88 -2.58
N ALA A 27 14.91 -17.31 -3.08
CA ALA A 27 16.18 -17.29 -2.34
C ALA A 27 16.14 -16.29 -1.18
N TYR A 28 16.80 -16.62 -0.07
CA TYR A 28 16.88 -15.76 1.11
C TYR A 28 17.45 -14.37 0.78
N THR A 29 18.50 -14.31 -0.04
CA THR A 29 19.14 -13.06 -0.47
C THR A 29 18.21 -12.19 -1.31
N THR A 30 17.29 -12.79 -2.08
CA THR A 30 16.25 -12.05 -2.81
C THR A 30 15.25 -11.41 -1.86
N ALA A 31 14.80 -12.12 -0.82
CA ALA A 31 13.96 -11.52 0.23
C ALA A 31 14.69 -10.38 0.95
N MET A 32 15.95 -10.60 1.33
CA MET A 32 16.82 -9.61 1.98
C MET A 32 16.97 -8.34 1.15
N SER A 33 17.37 -8.47 -0.12
CA SER A 33 17.58 -7.32 -1.01
C SER A 33 16.27 -6.61 -1.38
N THR A 34 15.17 -7.35 -1.51
CA THR A 34 13.84 -6.75 -1.70
C THR A 34 13.44 -5.90 -0.50
N MET A 35 13.61 -6.42 0.72
CA MET A 35 13.28 -5.68 1.94
C MET A 35 14.19 -4.46 2.14
N ASP A 36 15.49 -4.57 1.84
CA ASP A 36 16.41 -3.43 1.90
C ASP A 36 16.06 -2.36 0.85
N ASN A 37 15.68 -2.76 -0.37
CA ASN A 37 15.21 -1.84 -1.40
C ASN A 37 13.92 -1.10 -0.97
N LEU A 38 12.95 -1.83 -0.41
CA LEU A 38 11.73 -1.21 0.11
C LEU A 38 12.02 -0.22 1.25
N PHE A 39 12.95 -0.54 2.14
CA PHE A 39 13.43 0.40 3.16
C PHE A 39 14.07 1.65 2.53
N ARG A 40 14.98 1.47 1.56
CA ARG A 40 15.62 2.59 0.85
C ARG A 40 14.64 3.50 0.13
N LYS A 41 13.54 2.94 -0.38
CA LYS A 41 12.45 3.70 -1.02
C LYS A 41 11.51 4.38 -0.01
N GLY A 42 11.68 4.14 1.29
CA GLY A 42 10.82 4.68 2.35
C GLY A 42 9.49 3.94 2.53
N TRP A 43 9.34 2.74 1.95
CA TRP A 43 8.13 1.92 2.07
C TRP A 43 8.12 1.11 3.37
N LEU A 44 9.30 0.83 3.89
CA LEU A 44 9.50 0.20 5.18
C LEU A 44 10.36 1.12 6.05
N GLN A 45 10.08 1.09 7.34
CA GLN A 45 11.03 1.53 8.36
C GLN A 45 11.60 0.28 9.04
N ARG A 46 12.83 0.36 9.54
CA ARG A 46 13.48 -0.76 10.21
C ARG A 46 14.13 -0.34 11.51
N GLU A 47 14.14 -1.27 12.46
CA GLU A 47 14.78 -1.13 13.76
C GLU A 47 15.69 -2.34 14.00
N LYS A 48 16.84 -2.13 14.62
CA LYS A 48 17.75 -3.23 14.96
C LYS A 48 17.38 -3.78 16.34
N VAL A 49 16.98 -5.05 16.39
CA VAL A 49 16.66 -5.77 17.63
C VAL A 49 17.64 -6.94 17.75
N GLY A 50 18.58 -6.85 18.69
CA GLY A 50 19.68 -7.79 18.80
C GLY A 50 20.53 -7.84 17.52
N LEU A 51 20.54 -8.99 16.85
CA LEU A 51 21.30 -9.23 15.62
C LEU A 51 20.48 -9.07 14.34
N ALA A 52 19.17 -8.82 14.43
CA ALA A 52 18.27 -8.76 13.28
C ALA A 52 17.66 -7.37 13.10
N TYR A 53 17.34 -7.03 11.85
CA TYR A 53 16.48 -5.89 11.55
C TYR A 53 15.02 -6.34 11.49
N HIS A 54 14.16 -5.60 12.19
CA HIS A 54 12.72 -5.73 12.16
C HIS A 54 12.14 -4.61 11.31
N TYR A 55 11.34 -4.98 10.32
CA TYR A 55 10.76 -4.08 9.33
C TYR A 55 9.26 -3.95 9.55
N ARG A 56 8.74 -2.74 9.40
CA ARG A 56 7.31 -2.46 9.40
C ARG A 56 6.96 -1.50 8.25
N PRO A 57 5.78 -1.64 7.61
CA PRO A 57 5.31 -0.67 6.64
C PRO A 57 5.30 0.76 7.21
N THR A 58 5.65 1.72 6.37
CA THR A 58 5.50 3.15 6.71
C THR A 58 4.09 3.66 6.43
N LEU A 59 3.37 2.99 5.53
CA LEU A 59 1.99 3.27 5.15
C LEU A 59 1.19 1.97 5.15
N SER A 60 -0.09 2.06 5.50
CA SER A 60 -1.07 0.99 5.25
C SER A 60 -1.28 0.78 3.75
N ARG A 61 -1.98 -0.31 3.40
CA ARG A 61 -2.33 -0.59 2.00
C ARG A 61 -3.24 0.51 1.45
N GLU A 62 -4.19 0.97 2.26
CA GLU A 62 -5.17 1.98 1.93
C GLU A 62 -4.50 3.36 1.76
N GLU A 63 -3.61 3.74 2.68
CA GLU A 63 -2.84 4.98 2.58
C GLU A 63 -1.95 5.00 1.34
N HIS A 64 -1.34 3.86 0.99
CA HIS A 64 -0.55 3.72 -0.22
C HIS A 64 -1.40 3.91 -1.48
N SER A 65 -2.56 3.24 -1.55
CA SER A 65 -3.50 3.36 -2.66
C SER A 65 -4.04 4.79 -2.81
N ALA A 66 -4.38 5.47 -1.71
CA ALA A 66 -4.81 6.86 -1.72
C ALA A 66 -3.71 7.80 -2.26
N ASN A 67 -2.46 7.57 -1.86
CA ASN A 67 -1.31 8.33 -2.39
C ASN A 67 -1.10 8.11 -3.89
N LEU A 68 -1.34 6.90 -4.39
CA LEU A 68 -1.27 6.61 -5.82
C LEU A 68 -2.38 7.37 -6.58
N MET A 69 -3.62 7.31 -6.11
CA MET A 69 -4.74 8.08 -6.71
C MET A 69 -4.43 9.58 -6.74
N ARG A 70 -3.91 10.14 -5.65
CA ARG A 70 -3.49 11.55 -5.59
C ARG A 70 -2.37 11.86 -6.60
N THR A 71 -1.44 10.94 -6.80
CA THR A 71 -0.36 11.12 -7.77
C THR A 71 -0.90 11.18 -9.20
N VAL A 72 -1.87 10.32 -9.53
CA VAL A 72 -2.57 10.33 -10.84
C VAL A 72 -3.29 11.66 -11.08
N PHE A 73 -3.98 12.21 -10.08
CA PHE A 73 -4.59 13.54 -10.22
C PHE A 73 -3.57 14.67 -10.42
N ARG A 74 -2.33 14.49 -9.97
CA ARG A 74 -1.26 15.50 -10.05
C ARG A 74 -0.35 15.35 -11.26
N SER A 75 -0.40 14.24 -12.01
CA SER A 75 0.53 13.97 -13.12
C SER A 75 0.32 14.83 -14.37
N GLY A 76 -0.64 15.78 -14.33
CA GLY A 76 -0.97 16.68 -15.43
C GLY A 76 -2.12 16.16 -16.30
N GLY A 77 -2.87 17.10 -16.90
CA GLY A 77 -4.12 16.82 -17.60
C GLY A 77 -5.33 17.49 -16.91
N ASP A 78 -6.48 17.46 -17.58
CA ASP A 78 -7.73 17.94 -16.99
C ASP A 78 -8.24 16.89 -15.99
N SER A 79 -8.20 17.22 -14.70
CA SER A 79 -8.64 16.33 -13.63
C SER A 79 -10.11 15.90 -13.78
N ALA A 80 -10.96 16.75 -14.37
CA ALA A 80 -12.36 16.40 -14.64
C ALA A 80 -12.46 15.31 -15.72
N LEU A 81 -11.63 15.37 -16.77
CA LEU A 81 -11.57 14.31 -17.79
C LEU A 81 -11.02 13.00 -17.24
N ILE A 82 -10.00 13.06 -16.37
CA ILE A 82 -9.46 11.86 -15.70
C ILE A 82 -10.55 11.20 -14.86
N LEU A 83 -11.33 11.99 -14.11
CA LEU A 83 -12.47 11.47 -13.34
C LEU A 83 -13.53 10.85 -14.25
N ASN A 84 -13.90 11.50 -15.37
CA ASN A 84 -14.86 10.92 -16.31
C ASN A 84 -14.39 9.55 -16.84
N PHE A 85 -13.14 9.44 -17.30
CA PHE A 85 -12.63 8.15 -17.78
C PHE A 85 -12.58 7.10 -16.68
N PHE A 86 -12.30 7.50 -15.44
CA PHE A 86 -12.35 6.60 -14.29
C PHE A 86 -13.78 6.13 -14.01
N PHE A 87 -14.77 7.04 -14.03
CA PHE A 87 -16.18 6.70 -13.83
C PHE A 87 -16.74 5.81 -14.93
N ASP A 88 -16.27 5.94 -16.18
CA ASP A 88 -16.65 5.05 -17.28
C ASP A 88 -16.09 3.62 -17.13
N GLN A 89 -15.09 3.40 -16.27
CA GLN A 89 -14.44 2.09 -16.08
C GLN A 89 -14.89 1.33 -14.83
N ILE A 90 -15.53 2.00 -13.89
CA ILE A 90 -16.03 1.38 -12.65
C ILE A 90 -17.51 1.01 -12.79
N ASP A 91 -17.97 0.05 -11.99
CA ASP A 91 -19.37 -0.38 -12.05
C ASP A 91 -20.32 0.58 -11.28
N ASP A 92 -21.62 0.35 -11.45
CA ASP A 92 -22.67 1.15 -10.79
C ASP A 92 -22.58 1.11 -9.26
N ASN A 93 -22.10 0.00 -8.69
CA ASN A 93 -21.96 -0.16 -7.25
C ASN A 93 -20.76 0.63 -6.70
N GLU A 94 -19.62 0.56 -7.38
CA GLU A 94 -18.44 1.37 -7.07
C GLU A 94 -18.73 2.88 -7.19
N SER A 95 -19.47 3.29 -8.23
CA SER A 95 -19.93 4.66 -8.42
C SER A 95 -20.86 5.12 -7.28
N ALA A 96 -21.78 4.27 -6.84
CA ALA A 96 -22.69 4.56 -5.73
C ALA A 96 -21.93 4.71 -4.41
N GLU A 97 -20.92 3.88 -4.15
CA GLU A 97 -20.08 3.99 -2.95
C GLU A 97 -19.24 5.27 -2.95
N LEU A 98 -18.64 5.64 -4.08
CA LEU A 98 -17.91 6.92 -4.20
C LEU A 98 -18.82 8.11 -3.92
N ARG A 99 -20.05 8.08 -4.46
CA ARG A 99 -21.04 9.13 -4.20
C ARG A 99 -21.38 9.23 -2.71
N LYS A 100 -21.63 8.10 -2.04
CA LYS A 100 -21.90 8.07 -0.59
C LYS A 100 -20.73 8.65 0.22
N VAL A 101 -19.49 8.33 -0.15
CA VAL A 101 -18.30 8.86 0.54
C VAL A 101 -18.19 10.38 0.35
N ILE A 102 -18.40 10.89 -0.87
CA ILE A 102 -18.37 12.33 -1.15
C ILE A 102 -19.48 13.05 -0.39
N ASP A 103 -20.71 12.52 -0.41
CA ASP A 103 -21.86 13.12 0.29
C ASP A 103 -21.61 13.17 1.80
N ARG A 104 -21.04 12.12 2.39
CA ARG A 104 -20.64 12.08 3.81
C ARG A 104 -19.57 13.10 4.17
N LEU A 105 -18.58 13.28 3.29
CA LEU A 105 -17.53 14.28 3.48
C LEU A 105 -18.08 15.71 3.35
N ALA A 106 -19.03 15.93 2.42
CA ALA A 106 -19.68 17.22 2.21
C ALA A 106 -20.66 17.60 3.32
N SER A 107 -21.30 16.62 3.98
CA SER A 107 -22.20 16.85 5.11
C SER A 107 -21.47 17.15 6.43
N GLY A 108 -20.13 17.11 6.45
CA GLY A 108 -19.34 17.43 7.65
C GLY A 108 -19.38 16.36 8.73
N GLU A 109 -19.93 15.17 8.44
CA GLU A 109 -19.86 14.00 9.32
C GLU A 109 -18.47 13.36 9.20
N SER A 110 -17.47 14.06 9.74
CA SER A 110 -16.16 13.48 10.01
C SER A 110 -16.24 12.71 11.33
N SER A 111 -16.35 11.37 11.24
CA SER A 111 -16.01 10.46 12.36
C SER A 111 -14.51 10.39 12.56
#